data_AF-A0A9Q1BKA1-F1
#
_entry.id   AF-A0A9Q1BKA1-F1
#
_cell.length_a   1.000
_cell.length_b   1.000
_cell.length_c   1.000
_cell.angle_alpha   90.00
_cell.angle_beta   90.00
_cell.angle_gamma   90.00
#
_symmetry.space_group_name_H-M   'P 1'
#
loop_
_entity.id
_entity.type
_entity.pdbx_description
1 polymer ?
#
loop_
_entity_poly.entity_id
_entity_poly.type
_entity_poly.pdbx_seq_one_letter_code
_entity_poly.pdbx_strand_id
1 'polypeptide(L)'
;MPSENSHFILKGKLEVKMLIQLMKVFPAIEWTVVEPSAERINSYKEFVKEQNDALSGVIFDWRQITFQEFCKSNVDGSKKFHFVCAVHSLYFMTRQDLDNYMNTLFEWTEGRILMIHHTGNLNSLD
;
A
#
# COMPACT_ATOMS: atom_id res chain seq x y z
N MET A 1 1.18 -22.47 -25.91
CA MET A 1 0.41 -21.38 -26.55
C MET A 1 -0.63 -20.92 -25.55
N PRO A 2 -0.81 -19.61 -25.37
CA PRO A 2 -0.68 -18.97 -24.06
C PRO A 2 -2.02 -18.86 -23.32
N SER A 3 -2.07 -19.30 -22.05
CA SER A 3 -3.14 -18.92 -21.14
C SER A 3 -2.70 -17.68 -20.36
N GLU A 4 -3.40 -16.59 -20.61
CA GLU A 4 -3.22 -15.25 -20.06
C GLU A 4 -3.32 -15.24 -18.53
N ASN A 5 -2.21 -15.49 -17.84
CA ASN A 5 -2.08 -15.00 -16.47
C ASN A 5 -1.79 -13.50 -16.57
N SER A 6 -2.83 -12.68 -16.49
CA SER A 6 -2.69 -11.24 -16.30
C SER A 6 -2.07 -10.99 -14.92
N HIS A 7 -0.76 -11.14 -14.81
CA HIS A 7 0.00 -10.71 -13.64
C HIS A 7 0.01 -9.18 -13.64
N PHE A 8 -1.01 -8.58 -13.03
CA PHE A 8 -1.02 -7.15 -12.74
C PHE A 8 0.02 -6.87 -11.65
N ILE A 9 1.29 -6.71 -12.05
CA ILE A 9 2.31 -6.12 -11.17
C ILE A 9 2.00 -4.62 -11.12
N LEU A 10 1.20 -4.21 -10.13
CA LEU A 10 1.03 -2.80 -9.84
C LEU A 10 2.35 -2.26 -9.27
N LYS A 11 3.17 -1.63 -10.12
CA LYS A 11 4.42 -0.92 -9.76
C LYS A 11 4.19 0.32 -8.88
N GLY A 12 3.29 0.25 -7.90
CA GLY A 12 2.79 1.43 -7.20
C GLY A 12 1.92 2.35 -8.08
N LYS A 13 1.51 1.90 -9.27
CA LYS A 13 0.83 2.76 -10.27
C LYS A 13 -0.50 3.32 -9.76
N LEU A 14 -1.25 2.50 -9.03
CA LEU A 14 -2.52 2.90 -8.46
C LEU A 14 -2.30 3.93 -7.35
N GLU A 15 -1.34 3.65 -6.48
CA GLU A 15 -0.91 4.47 -5.36
C GLU A 15 -0.44 5.83 -5.85
N VAL A 16 0.37 5.92 -6.91
CA VAL A 16 0.79 7.20 -7.51
C VAL A 16 -0.41 7.97 -8.07
N LYS A 17 -1.28 7.33 -8.84
CA LYS A 17 -2.46 8.02 -9.40
C LYS A 17 -3.35 8.59 -8.30
N MET A 18 -3.52 7.84 -7.22
CA MET A 18 -4.27 8.27 -6.05
C MET A 18 -3.59 9.43 -5.33
N LEU A 19 -2.27 9.33 -5.13
CA LEU A 19 -1.47 10.36 -4.50
C LEU A 19 -1.51 11.68 -5.29
N ILE A 20 -1.46 11.62 -6.63
CA ILE A 20 -1.66 12.79 -7.50
C ILE A 20 -3.05 13.43 -7.30
N GLN A 21 -4.11 12.64 -7.07
CA GLN A 21 -5.42 13.22 -6.75
C GLN A 21 -5.45 13.84 -5.36
N LEU A 22 -4.82 13.20 -4.37
CA LEU A 22 -4.72 13.74 -3.00
C LEU A 22 -3.94 15.05 -2.97
N MET A 23 -2.86 15.16 -3.76
CA MET A 23 -2.05 16.37 -3.88
C MET A 23 -2.81 17.59 -4.39
N LYS A 24 -3.94 17.41 -5.09
CA LYS A 24 -4.81 18.52 -5.51
C LYS A 24 -5.56 19.17 -4.34
N VAL A 25 -5.66 18.47 -3.21
CA VAL A 25 -6.38 18.91 -2.01
C VAL A 25 -5.41 19.19 -0.86
N PHE A 26 -4.37 18.37 -0.74
CA PHE A 26 -3.35 18.46 0.31
C PHE A 26 -1.99 18.75 -0.33
N PRO A 27 -1.49 20.00 -0.27
CA PRO A 27 -0.26 20.39 -0.97
C PRO A 27 1.03 19.83 -0.34
N ALA A 28 0.93 19.23 0.85
CA ALA A 28 2.03 18.54 1.51
C ALA A 28 1.51 17.21 2.06
N ILE A 29 2.13 16.10 1.67
CA ILE A 29 1.77 14.75 2.11
C ILE A 29 3.01 14.00 2.56
N GLU A 30 2.96 13.42 3.76
CA GLU A 30 3.89 12.37 4.15
C GLU A 30 3.33 11.01 3.73
N TRP A 31 4.11 10.24 2.96
CA TRP A 31 3.68 8.95 2.43
C TRP A 31 4.63 7.84 2.89
N THR A 32 4.18 7.06 3.88
CA THR A 32 4.94 5.90 4.36
C THR A 32 4.59 4.66 3.54
N VAL A 33 5.61 4.04 2.93
CA VAL A 33 5.49 2.79 2.19
C VAL A 33 6.10 1.66 3.01
N VAL A 34 5.31 0.64 3.31
CA VAL A 34 5.75 -0.57 4.01
C VAL A 34 5.67 -1.74 3.04
N GLU A 35 6.82 -2.28 2.64
CA GLU A 35 6.91 -3.37 1.66
C GLU A 35 8.16 -4.23 1.91
N PRO A 36 8.05 -5.54 2.15
CA PRO A 36 9.21 -6.38 2.42
C PRO A 36 10.12 -6.59 1.19
N SER A 37 9.59 -6.53 -0.03
CA SER A 37 10.37 -6.78 -1.26
C SER A 37 11.18 -5.55 -1.67
N ALA A 38 12.51 -5.68 -1.62
CA ALA A 38 13.45 -4.68 -2.14
C ALA A 38 13.20 -4.36 -3.62
N GLU A 39 12.91 -5.38 -4.42
CA GLU A 39 12.63 -5.25 -5.85
C GLU A 39 11.41 -4.37 -6.09
N ARG A 40 10.31 -4.63 -5.36
CA ARG A 40 9.08 -3.83 -5.46
C ARG A 40 9.29 -2.39 -5.00
N ILE A 41 10.01 -2.18 -3.90
CA ILE A 41 10.37 -0.84 -3.43
C ILE A 41 11.19 -0.08 -4.48
N ASN A 42 12.21 -0.72 -5.05
CA ASN A 42 13.07 -0.08 -6.04
C ASN A 42 12.29 0.27 -7.31
N SER A 43 11.46 -0.65 -7.81
CA SER A 43 10.60 -0.37 -8.95
C SER A 43 9.60 0.77 -8.67
N TYR A 44 9.08 0.87 -7.44
CA TYR A 44 8.19 1.97 -7.08
C TYR A 44 8.95 3.29 -6.96
N LYS A 45 10.15 3.31 -6.36
CA LYS A 45 11.02 4.50 -6.32
C LYS A 45 11.37 5.02 -7.71
N GLU A 46 11.68 4.15 -8.66
CA GLU A 46 11.92 4.52 -10.06
C GLU A 46 10.68 5.16 -10.67
N PHE A 47 9.51 4.55 -10.48
CA PHE A 47 8.26 5.09 -11.00
C PHE A 47 7.88 6.45 -10.36
N VAL A 48 8.16 6.65 -9.08
CA VAL A 48 7.99 7.96 -8.41
C VAL A 48 8.90 9.02 -9.02
N LYS A 49 10.16 8.68 -9.34
CA LYS A 49 11.09 9.61 -9.99
C LYS A 49 10.60 10.05 -11.37
N GLU A 50 9.98 9.16 -12.13
CA GLU A 50 9.36 9.50 -13.42
C GLU A 50 8.20 10.51 -13.30
N GLN A 51 7.63 10.66 -12.10
CA GLN A 51 6.47 11.51 -11.80
C GLN A 51 6.83 12.67 -10.87
N ASN A 52 8.13 13.01 -10.75
CA ASN A 52 8.65 13.95 -9.74
C ASN A 52 7.91 15.30 -9.72
N ASP A 53 7.62 15.88 -10.88
CA ASP A 53 6.92 17.18 -10.96
C ASP A 53 5.52 17.11 -10.32
N ALA A 54 4.79 16.03 -10.58
CA ALA A 54 3.45 15.80 -10.06
C ALA A 54 3.42 15.40 -8.56
N LEU A 55 4.56 14.97 -8.02
CA LEU A 55 4.70 14.48 -6.64
C LEU A 55 5.64 15.36 -5.78
N SER A 56 5.94 16.57 -6.24
CA SER A 56 6.91 17.48 -5.63
C SER A 56 6.61 17.87 -4.17
N GLY A 57 5.35 17.82 -3.74
CA GLY A 57 4.94 18.06 -2.34
C GLY A 57 4.82 16.80 -1.49
N VAL A 58 5.27 15.63 -1.98
CA VAL A 58 5.23 14.38 -1.24
C VAL A 58 6.60 14.06 -0.62
N ILE A 59 6.60 13.78 0.68
CA ILE A 59 7.77 13.24 1.40
C ILE A 59 7.56 11.73 1.57
N PHE A 60 8.38 10.93 0.90
CA PHE A 60 8.29 9.47 0.98
C PHE A 60 9.16 8.92 2.12
N ASP A 61 8.54 8.10 2.99
CA ASP A 61 9.20 7.28 4.00
C ASP A 61 9.16 5.81 3.56
N TRP A 62 10.30 5.26 3.13
CA TRP A 62 10.39 3.90 2.58
C TRP A 62 10.84 2.91 3.65
N ARG A 63 9.99 1.95 3.99
CA ARG A 63 10.26 0.91 4.99
C ARG A 63 10.30 -0.47 4.33
N GLN A 64 11.50 -0.99 4.13
CA GLN A 64 11.69 -2.36 3.62
C GLN A 64 11.56 -3.40 4.74
N ILE A 65 10.34 -3.58 5.22
CA ILE A 65 9.98 -4.51 6.29
C ILE A 65 8.57 -5.03 6.06
N THR A 66 8.22 -6.12 6.73
CA THR A 66 6.84 -6.61 6.77
C THR A 66 5.94 -5.67 7.58
N PHE A 67 4.63 -5.73 7.35
CA PHE A 67 3.67 -4.98 8.16
C PHE A 67 3.73 -5.37 9.64
N GLN A 68 3.93 -6.66 9.94
CA GLN A 68 4.07 -7.16 11.31
C GLN A 68 5.28 -6.57 12.02
N GLU A 69 6.42 -6.44 11.34
CA GLU A 69 7.60 -5.77 11.87
C GLU A 69 7.37 -4.26 12.06
N PHE A 70 6.65 -3.63 11.13
CA PHE A 70 6.27 -2.23 11.26
C PHE A 70 5.38 -1.99 12.49
N CYS A 71 4.41 -2.87 12.75
CA CYS A 71 3.59 -2.88 13.98
C CYS A 71 4.44 -2.94 15.24
N LYS A 72 5.41 -3.86 15.28
CA LYS A 72 6.35 -3.99 16.40
C LYS A 72 7.28 -2.79 16.57
N SER A 73 7.48 -1.98 15.53
CA SER A 73 8.28 -0.74 15.62
C SER A 73 7.47 0.48 16.05
N ASN A 74 6.13 0.39 16.01
CA ASN A 74 5.20 1.48 16.32
C ASN A 74 4.27 1.09 17.49
N VAL A 75 4.84 0.43 18.50
CA VAL A 75 4.14 -0.28 19.58
C VAL A 75 3.13 0.60 20.34
N ASP A 76 3.41 1.89 20.46
CA ASP A 76 2.55 2.81 21.22
C ASP A 76 1.42 3.42 20.38
N GLY A 77 1.31 3.06 19.09
CA GLY A 77 0.33 3.65 18.17
C GLY A 77 0.48 5.18 18.03
N SER A 78 1.66 5.71 18.34
CA SER A 78 1.97 7.14 18.34
C SER A 78 1.92 7.74 16.95
N LYS A 79 2.26 6.95 15.93
CA LYS A 79 2.08 7.33 14.54
C LYS A 79 0.66 6.98 14.08
N LYS A 80 -0.16 8.01 13.92
CA LYS A 80 -1.47 7.95 13.27
C LYS A 80 -1.39 8.39 11.81
N PHE A 81 -2.30 7.89 10.99
CA PHE A 81 -2.37 8.16 9.56
C PHE A 81 -3.76 8.70 9.22
N HIS A 82 -3.80 9.77 8.43
CA HIS A 82 -5.07 10.29 7.90
C HIS A 82 -5.66 9.39 6.81
N PHE A 83 -4.80 8.61 6.15
CA PHE A 83 -5.17 7.69 5.09
C PHE A 83 -4.28 6.46 5.10
N VAL A 84 -4.89 5.27 4.98
CA VAL A 84 -4.17 4.00 4.80
C VAL A 84 -4.62 3.34 3.50
N CYS A 85 -3.65 2.88 2.72
CA CYS A 85 -3.86 2.16 1.47
C CYS A 85 -3.25 0.76 1.56
N ALA A 86 -4.10 -0.27 1.62
CA ALA A 86 -3.71 -1.68 1.68
C ALA A 86 -4.08 -2.36 0.35
N VAL A 87 -3.16 -2.34 -0.61
CA VAL A 87 -3.35 -2.90 -1.96
C VAL A 87 -2.54 -4.19 -2.08
N HIS A 88 -3.19 -5.29 -2.44
CA HIS A 88 -2.54 -6.60 -2.64
C HIS A 88 -1.71 -7.10 -1.44
N SER A 89 -2.01 -6.64 -0.21
CA SER A 89 -1.22 -6.93 1.00
C SER A 89 -1.71 -8.17 1.79
N LEU A 90 -2.92 -8.67 1.51
CA LEU A 90 -3.55 -9.69 2.38
C LEU A 90 -3.41 -11.13 1.86
N TYR A 91 -2.78 -11.36 0.70
CA TYR A 91 -2.73 -12.70 0.06
C TYR A 91 -2.08 -13.78 0.93
N PHE A 92 -1.17 -13.37 1.81
CA PHE A 92 -0.32 -14.27 2.58
C PHE A 92 -0.72 -14.32 4.06
N MET A 93 -1.86 -13.71 4.43
CA MET A 93 -2.32 -13.65 5.82
C MET A 93 -3.25 -14.80 6.13
N THR A 94 -3.08 -15.41 7.31
CA THR A 94 -4.12 -16.28 7.87
C THR A 94 -5.35 -15.45 8.26
N ARG A 95 -6.49 -16.10 8.50
CA ARG A 95 -7.69 -15.40 8.98
C ARG A 95 -7.47 -14.68 10.30
N GLN A 96 -6.71 -15.27 11.22
CA GLN A 96 -6.38 -14.66 12.50
C GLN A 96 -5.44 -13.45 12.33
N ASP A 97 -4.48 -13.54 11.42
CA ASP A 97 -3.61 -12.41 11.09
C ASP A 97 -4.40 -11.26 10.45
N LEU A 98 -5.43 -11.57 9.66
CA LEU A 98 -6.29 -10.58 9.03
C LEU A 98 -7.09 -9.77 10.06
N ASP A 99 -7.70 -10.42 11.05
CA ASP A 99 -8.48 -9.69 12.08
C ASP A 99 -7.58 -8.72 12.87
N ASN A 100 -6.40 -9.18 13.26
CA ASN A 100 -5.40 -8.33 13.92
C ASN A 100 -4.93 -7.18 13.02
N TYR A 101 -4.65 -7.49 11.75
CA TYR A 101 -4.26 -6.50 10.75
C TYR A 101 -5.32 -5.39 10.61
N MET A 102 -6.60 -5.78 10.49
CA MET A 102 -7.71 -4.84 10.38
C MET A 102 -7.82 -3.97 11.62
N ASN A 103 -7.79 -4.56 12.82
CA ASN A 103 -7.87 -3.81 14.08
C ASN A 103 -6.74 -2.79 14.19
N THR A 104 -5.51 -3.18 13.87
CA THR A 104 -4.37 -2.25 13.86
C THR A 104 -4.56 -1.11 12.86
N LEU A 105 -5.03 -1.42 11.64
CA LEU A 105 -5.31 -0.38 10.65
C LEU A 105 -6.40 0.61 11.13
N PHE A 106 -7.46 0.11 11.76
CA PHE A 106 -8.50 0.95 12.34
C PHE A 106 -7.97 1.84 13.46
N GLU A 107 -7.18 1.28 14.39
CA GLU A 107 -6.61 2.06 15.48
C GLU A 107 -5.66 3.14 14.98
N TRP A 108 -4.89 2.85 13.93
CA TRP A 108 -3.88 3.78 13.41
C TRP A 108 -4.42 4.80 12.42
N THR A 109 -5.66 4.64 11.96
CA THR A 109 -6.25 5.56 10.98
C THR A 109 -7.20 6.54 11.66
N GLU A 110 -6.94 7.83 11.51
CA GLU A 110 -7.86 8.89 11.98
C GLU A 110 -8.90 9.29 10.93
N GLY A 111 -8.62 8.97 9.66
CA GLY A 111 -9.46 9.33 8.52
C GLY A 111 -10.05 8.11 7.81
N ARG A 112 -9.47 7.74 6.67
CA ARG A 112 -10.06 6.75 5.75
C ARG A 112 -9.10 5.59 5.47
N ILE A 113 -9.67 4.39 5.36
CA ILE A 113 -8.95 3.19 4.92
C ILE A 113 -9.45 2.83 3.52
N LEU A 114 -8.53 2.69 2.58
CA LEU A 114 -8.79 2.07 1.28
C LEU A 114 -8.10 0.71 1.26
N MET A 115 -8.88 -0.33 1.05
CA MET A 115 -8.41 -1.70 0.94
C MET A 115 -8.81 -2.25 -0.42
N ILE A 116 -7.82 -2.70 -1.19
CA ILE A 116 -8.03 -3.27 -2.52
C ILE A 116 -7.36 -4.63 -2.55
N HIS A 117 -8.19 -5.66 -2.64
CA HIS A 117 -7.76 -7.04 -2.75
C HIS A 117 -8.47 -7.67 -3.93
N HIS A 118 -7.71 -8.30 -4.84
CA HIS A 118 -8.28 -9.05 -5.95
C HIS A 118 -8.29 -10.54 -5.60
N THR A 119 -9.47 -11.10 -5.35
CA THR A 119 -9.67 -12.56 -5.29
C THR A 119 -10.10 -13.02 -6.68
N GLY A 120 -9.17 -13.56 -7.47
CA GLY A 120 -9.56 -14.30 -8.66
C GLY A 120 -10.15 -15.64 -8.21
N ASN A 121 -11.47 -15.82 -8.37
CA ASN A 121 -12.06 -17.15 -8.35
C ASN A 121 -12.31 -17.53 -9.82
N LEU A 122 -11.47 -18.38 -10.40
CA LEU A 122 -11.76 -19.08 -11.66
C LEU A 122 -12.22 -20.51 -11.37
N ASN A 123 -13.17 -20.68 -10.46
CA ASN A 123 -13.89 -21.95 -10.26
C ASN A 123 -15.39 -21.70 -10.00
N SER A 124 -15.98 -20.74 -10.70
CA SER A 124 -17.42 -20.65 -10.84
C SER A 124 -17.73 -19.95 -12.16
N LEU A 125 -17.77 -20.75 -13.23
CA LEU A 125 -18.62 -20.64 -14.42
C LEU A 125 -18.23 -21.78 -15.37
N ASP A 126 -18.60 -23.00 -14.96
CA ASP A 126 -19.17 -24.12 -15.72
C ASP A 126 -18.98 -25.44 -14.94
#